data_AF-A0A0B2RYL3-F1
#
_entry.id   AF-A0A0B2RYL3-F1
#
_cell.length_a   1.000
_cell.length_b   1.000
_cell.length_c   1.000
_cell.angle_alpha   90.00
_cell.angle_beta   90.00
_cell.angle_gamma   90.00
#
_symmetry.space_group_name_H-M   'P 1'
#
loop_
_entity.id
_entity.type
_entity.pdbx_description
1 polymer ?
#
loop_
_entity_poly.entity_id
_entity_poly.type
_entity_poly.pdbx_seq_one_letter_code
_entity_poly.pdbx_strand_id
1 'polypeptide(L)'
;MVCYKDRKVPVIIAFDLIQRSLLEIPLLDHLTMKKYEAYSLSVMDGCLSVCYSVRGCGMIEIWVMKIYKVQSSWTKSVVIPTYGKPQDFFSPICITKDGGIFGSNYCGKLEKFNDKGELLEKLIYGRSQGFYTTNLQSSIYRESLLSLPSVCRQTRDVQ
;
A
#
# COMPACT_ATOMS: atom_id res chain seq x y z
N MET A 1 14.06 33.10 -22.17
CA MET A 1 13.25 32.81 -20.97
C MET A 1 12.97 31.31 -20.94
N VAL A 2 13.78 30.53 -20.23
CA VAL A 2 13.59 29.09 -20.09
C VAL A 2 12.59 28.87 -18.96
N CYS A 3 11.34 28.57 -19.31
CA CYS A 3 10.34 28.22 -18.32
C CYS A 3 10.60 26.78 -17.89
N TYR A 4 11.20 26.59 -16.71
CA TYR A 4 11.26 25.27 -16.07
C TYR A 4 9.82 24.82 -15.82
N LYS A 5 9.43 23.69 -16.42
CA LYS A 5 8.16 23.05 -16.08
C LYS A 5 8.22 22.68 -14.60
N ASP A 6 7.38 23.32 -13.80
CA ASP A 6 7.28 23.09 -12.37
C ASP A 6 7.03 21.59 -12.10
N ARG A 7 7.93 20.97 -11.34
CA ARG A 7 7.86 19.53 -11.04
C ARG A 7 6.81 19.36 -9.95
N LYS A 8 5.59 18.97 -10.33
CA LYS A 8 4.56 18.59 -9.36
C LYS A 8 5.06 17.36 -8.59
N VAL A 9 5.24 17.47 -7.28
CA VAL A 9 5.59 16.35 -6.40
C VAL A 9 4.29 15.88 -5.74
N PRO A 10 3.92 14.59 -5.84
CA PRO A 10 2.71 14.10 -5.19
C PRO A 10 2.92 14.10 -3.67
N VAL A 11 1.87 14.47 -2.93
CA VAL A 11 1.85 14.48 -1.45
C VAL A 11 0.64 13.70 -0.95
N ILE A 12 0.77 13.06 0.22
CA ILE A 12 -0.39 12.59 0.99
C ILE A 12 -0.87 13.78 1.82
N ILE A 13 -2.16 14.06 1.76
CA ILE A 13 -2.81 15.02 2.65
C ILE A 13 -3.41 14.25 3.83
N ALA A 14 -2.96 14.56 5.03
CA ALA A 14 -3.53 14.04 6.27
C ALA A 14 -4.29 15.15 7.00
N PHE A 15 -5.43 14.81 7.61
CA PHE A 15 -6.16 15.72 8.47
C PHE A 15 -5.98 15.31 9.93
N ASP A 16 -5.35 16.16 10.73
CA ASP A 16 -5.15 15.95 12.15
C ASP A 16 -6.44 16.33 12.90
N LEU A 17 -7.09 15.34 13.54
CA LEU A 17 -8.34 15.55 14.26
C LEU A 17 -8.18 16.33 15.57
N ILE A 18 -6.99 16.29 16.18
CA ILE A 18 -6.69 16.98 17.45
C ILE A 18 -6.41 18.44 17.15
N GLN A 19 -5.52 18.70 16.20
CA GLN A 19 -5.13 20.05 15.80
C GLN A 19 -6.12 20.71 14.83
N ARG A 20 -7.03 19.92 14.24
CA ARG A 20 -7.99 20.33 13.21
C ARG A 20 -7.29 21.03 12.03
N SER A 21 -6.16 20.48 11.61
CA SER A 21 -5.29 21.05 10.59
C SER A 21 -4.96 20.02 9.50
N LEU A 22 -4.61 20.51 8.31
CA LEU A 22 -4.10 19.68 7.22
C LEU A 22 -2.58 19.62 7.30
N LEU A 23 -2.05 18.43 7.06
CA LEU A 23 -0.62 18.15 7.02
C LEU A 23 -0.29 17.53 5.66
N GLU A 24 0.80 17.99 5.07
CA GLU A 24 1.36 17.38 3.88
C GLU A 24 2.45 16.38 4.29
N ILE A 25 2.33 15.15 3.79
CA ILE A 25 3.32 14.11 3.97
C ILE A 25 3.93 13.84 2.60
N PRO A 26 5.23 14.13 2.41
CA PRO A 26 5.87 13.92 1.12
C PRO A 26 5.91 12.42 0.76
N LEU A 27 5.59 12.11 -0.49
CA LEU A 27 5.88 10.80 -1.08
C LEU A 27 7.37 10.71 -1.42
N LEU A 28 7.79 9.54 -1.91
CA LEU A 28 9.16 9.28 -2.36
C LEU A 28 9.61 10.27 -3.48
N ASP A 29 10.55 11.17 -3.17
CA ASP A 29 11.06 12.20 -4.10
C ASP A 29 11.78 11.63 -5.34
N HIS A 30 12.34 10.42 -5.21
CA HIS A 30 13.16 9.78 -6.23
C HIS A 30 12.36 8.97 -7.25
N LEU A 31 11.06 8.77 -7.02
CA LEU A 31 10.19 8.14 -8.01
C LEU A 31 9.80 9.19 -9.04
N THR A 32 10.56 9.26 -10.14
CA THR A 32 10.24 10.12 -11.27
C THR A 32 8.78 9.86 -11.66
N MET A 33 7.88 10.85 -11.49
CA MET A 33 6.43 10.71 -11.75
C MET A 33 6.10 10.15 -13.15
N LYS A 34 7.05 10.19 -14.09
CA LYS A 34 6.89 9.58 -15.41
C LYS A 34 6.82 8.04 -15.37
N LYS A 35 7.40 7.39 -14.36
CA LYS A 35 7.53 5.93 -14.26
C LYS A 35 6.58 5.31 -13.23
N TYR A 36 6.23 6.04 -12.18
CA TYR A 36 5.42 5.52 -11.06
C TYR A 36 4.12 6.28 -10.93
N GLU A 37 3.02 5.54 -10.85
CA GLU A 37 1.67 6.07 -10.62
C GLU A 37 1.15 5.51 -9.29
N ALA A 38 1.02 6.37 -8.27
CA ALA A 38 0.39 6.00 -7.01
C ALA A 38 -1.13 5.88 -7.21
N TYR A 39 -1.74 4.80 -6.75
CA TYR A 39 -3.18 4.57 -6.95
C TYR A 39 -3.92 4.01 -5.73
N SER A 40 -3.20 3.49 -4.72
CA SER A 40 -3.80 2.97 -3.49
C SER A 40 -3.04 3.44 -2.26
N LEU A 41 -3.78 3.84 -1.23
CA LEU A 41 -3.28 4.17 0.10
C LEU A 41 -4.00 3.27 1.10
N SER A 42 -3.25 2.62 1.98
CA SER A 42 -3.80 1.68 2.98
C SER A 42 -2.92 1.63 4.23
N VAL A 43 -3.29 0.80 5.19
CA VAL A 43 -2.47 0.50 6.37
C VAL A 43 -2.11 -0.98 6.36
N MET A 44 -0.83 -1.29 6.38
CA MET A 44 -0.29 -2.65 6.39
C MET A 44 0.61 -2.83 7.61
N ASP A 45 0.27 -3.79 8.47
CA ASP A 45 1.01 -4.07 9.71
C ASP A 45 1.25 -2.82 10.57
N GLY A 46 0.21 -1.99 10.70
CA GLY A 46 0.28 -0.72 11.44
C GLY A 46 1.07 0.40 10.75
N CYS A 47 1.68 0.16 9.59
CA CYS A 47 2.41 1.17 8.82
C CYS A 47 1.53 1.73 7.70
N LEU A 48 1.66 3.04 7.42
CA LEU A 48 1.05 3.64 6.23
C LEU A 48 1.69 3.06 4.97
N SER A 49 0.89 2.61 4.01
CA SER A 49 1.36 1.97 2.79
C SER A 49 0.76 2.57 1.52
N VAL A 50 1.57 2.64 0.46
CA VAL A 50 1.17 3.14 -0.86
C VAL A 50 1.50 2.09 -1.92
N CYS A 51 0.57 1.88 -2.86
CA CYS A 51 0.80 1.06 -4.04
C CYS A 51 1.09 1.94 -5.26
N TYR A 52 2.17 1.59 -5.95
CA TYR A 52 2.56 2.20 -7.21
C TYR A 52 2.41 1.20 -8.35
N SER A 53 1.83 1.65 -9.45
CA SER A 53 1.94 0.99 -10.75
C SER A 53 3.19 1.50 -11.43
N VAL A 54 4.02 0.59 -11.93
CA VAL A 54 5.25 0.93 -12.62
C VAL A 54 5.00 0.84 -14.12
N ARG A 55 4.95 2.00 -14.77
CA ARG A 55 4.61 2.14 -16.19
C ARG A 55 5.59 1.33 -17.05
N GLY A 56 5.03 0.47 -17.90
CA GLY A 56 5.76 -0.30 -18.90
C GLY A 56 6.46 -1.57 -18.41
N CYS A 57 6.43 -1.90 -17.11
CA CYS A 57 7.01 -3.17 -16.63
C CYS A 57 6.00 -4.19 -16.11
N GLY A 58 4.72 -3.82 -16.00
CA GLY A 58 3.68 -4.73 -15.52
C GLY A 58 3.93 -5.22 -14.11
N MET A 59 4.31 -4.31 -13.21
CA MET A 59 4.55 -4.60 -11.80
C MET A 59 3.88 -3.55 -10.93
N ILE A 60 3.45 -4.00 -9.75
CA ILE A 60 2.97 -3.17 -8.67
C ILE A 60 4.01 -3.23 -7.56
N GLU A 61 4.36 -2.06 -7.01
CA GLU A 61 5.20 -1.98 -5.84
C GLU A 61 4.39 -1.49 -4.65
N ILE A 62 4.48 -2.20 -3.54
CA ILE A 62 3.92 -1.78 -2.26
C ILE A 62 5.05 -1.20 -1.43
N TRP A 63 4.89 0.06 -1.02
CA TRP A 63 5.83 0.78 -0.17
C TRP A 63 5.21 1.04 1.19
N VAL A 64 5.99 0.94 2.26
CA VAL A 64 5.55 1.15 3.64
C VAL A 64 6.40 2.23 4.31
N MET A 65 5.77 3.14 5.05
CA MET A 65 6.42 4.17 5.84
C MET A 65 6.70 3.61 7.24
N LYS A 66 7.97 3.32 7.54
CA LYS A 66 8.37 2.72 8.83
C LYS A 66 8.31 3.71 10.00
N ILE A 67 8.54 4.99 9.73
CA ILE A 67 8.44 6.06 10.73
C ILE A 67 7.49 7.11 10.18
N TYR A 68 6.38 7.31 10.89
CA TYR A 68 5.34 8.22 10.45
C TYR A 68 5.88 9.63 10.19
N LYS A 69 5.45 10.25 9.08
CA LYS A 69 5.89 11.58 8.59
C LYS A 69 7.37 11.70 8.20
N VAL A 70 8.18 10.63 8.29
CA VAL A 70 9.58 10.66 7.87
C VAL A 70 9.72 10.07 6.47
N GLN A 71 9.95 10.94 5.49
CA GLN A 71 10.03 10.57 4.07
C GLN A 71 11.11 9.52 3.77
N SER A 72 12.28 9.62 4.39
CA SER A 72 13.37 8.66 4.20
C SER A 72 13.08 7.28 4.78
N SER A 73 12.00 7.13 5.55
CA SER A 73 11.59 5.85 6.14
C SER A 73 10.70 5.00 5.23
N TRP A 74 10.32 5.52 4.04
CA TRP A 74 9.63 4.73 3.04
C TRP A 74 10.54 3.60 2.56
N THR A 75 10.06 2.37 2.66
CA THR A 75 10.78 1.17 2.24
C THR A 75 9.90 0.35 1.31
N LYS A 76 10.48 -0.19 0.23
CA LYS A 76 9.79 -1.11 -0.66
C LYS A 76 9.55 -2.41 0.09
N SER A 77 8.28 -2.80 0.22
CA SER A 77 7.88 -4.00 0.95
C SER A 77 7.77 -5.21 0.04
N VAL A 78 6.95 -5.11 -1.02
CA VAL A 78 6.65 -6.24 -1.93
C VAL A 78 6.49 -5.74 -3.36
N VAL A 79 6.85 -6.59 -4.32
CA VAL A 79 6.63 -6.36 -5.74
C VAL A 79 5.70 -7.45 -6.28
N ILE A 80 4.55 -7.06 -6.81
CA ILE A 80 3.55 -7.98 -7.35
C ILE A 80 3.57 -7.88 -8.89
N PRO A 81 3.82 -8.96 -9.63
CA PRO A 81 3.75 -8.96 -11.08
C PRO A 81 2.29 -8.89 -11.56
N THR A 82 1.98 -8.00 -12.49
CA THR A 82 0.66 -7.88 -13.14
C THR A 82 0.58 -8.64 -14.46
N TYR A 83 1.63 -9.44 -14.77
CA TYR A 83 1.75 -10.27 -15.97
C TYR A 83 1.41 -9.54 -17.28
N GLY A 84 1.75 -8.25 -17.35
CA GLY A 84 1.58 -7.42 -18.54
C GLY A 84 0.14 -6.94 -18.79
N LYS A 85 -0.79 -7.13 -17.86
CA LYS A 85 -2.15 -6.63 -17.98
C LYS A 85 -2.25 -5.24 -17.36
N PRO A 86 -2.41 -4.17 -18.15
CA PRO A 86 -2.41 -2.79 -17.64
C PRO A 86 -3.61 -2.47 -16.72
N GLN A 87 -4.61 -3.36 -16.67
CA GLN A 87 -5.83 -3.19 -15.88
C GLN A 87 -5.79 -3.98 -14.56
N ASP A 88 -4.74 -4.77 -14.34
CA ASP A 88 -4.57 -5.57 -13.12
C ASP A 88 -3.91 -4.69 -12.04
N PHE A 89 -4.67 -3.74 -11.49
CA PHE A 89 -4.31 -3.03 -10.25
C PHE A 89 -4.58 -3.91 -9.04
N PHE A 90 -3.83 -3.75 -7.95
CA PHE A 90 -4.03 -4.47 -6.70
C PHE A 90 -4.09 -3.49 -5.53
N SER A 91 -5.20 -3.48 -4.81
CA SER A 91 -5.37 -2.72 -3.58
C SER A 91 -5.26 -3.65 -2.38
N PRO A 92 -4.20 -3.56 -1.57
CA PRO A 92 -4.05 -4.37 -0.37
C PRO A 92 -5.12 -3.99 0.67
N ILE A 93 -5.69 -5.01 1.29
CA ILE A 93 -6.70 -4.90 2.34
C ILE A 93 -6.06 -5.15 3.70
N CYS A 94 -5.31 -6.26 3.84
CA CYS A 94 -4.66 -6.62 5.10
C CYS A 94 -3.49 -7.58 4.90
N ILE A 95 -2.71 -7.76 5.96
CA ILE A 95 -1.76 -8.86 6.10
C ILE A 95 -2.42 -9.96 6.93
N THR A 96 -2.37 -11.18 6.41
CA THR A 96 -2.92 -12.39 7.04
C THR A 96 -1.95 -12.93 8.10
N LYS A 97 -2.44 -13.79 9.01
CA LYS A 97 -1.63 -14.31 10.13
C LYS A 97 -0.40 -15.10 9.68
N ASP A 98 -0.47 -15.73 8.51
CA ASP A 98 0.63 -16.45 7.86
C ASP A 98 1.56 -15.54 7.04
N GLY A 99 1.38 -14.21 7.13
CA GLY A 99 2.24 -13.22 6.47
C GLY A 99 1.87 -12.92 5.02
N GLY A 100 0.80 -13.53 4.49
CA GLY A 100 0.32 -13.25 3.15
C GLY A 100 -0.37 -11.88 3.06
N ILE A 101 -0.20 -11.20 1.93
CA ILE A 101 -0.86 -9.92 1.62
C ILE A 101 -2.14 -10.23 0.87
N PHE A 102 -3.27 -9.91 1.50
CA PHE A 102 -4.59 -10.09 0.92
C PHE A 102 -5.11 -8.77 0.37
N GLY A 103 -5.67 -8.79 -0.83
CA GLY A 103 -6.22 -7.60 -1.45
C GLY A 103 -7.15 -7.91 -2.62
N SER A 104 -7.66 -6.86 -3.23
CA SER A 104 -8.57 -6.92 -4.35
C SER A 104 -7.95 -6.33 -5.60
N ASN A 105 -8.28 -6.87 -6.77
CA ASN A 105 -7.98 -6.22 -8.04
C ASN A 105 -9.19 -5.55 -8.68
N TYR A 106 -8.93 -4.73 -9.69
CA TYR A 106 -9.96 -3.97 -10.42
C TYR A 106 -11.05 -4.85 -11.05
N CYS A 107 -10.76 -6.14 -11.29
CA CYS A 107 -11.71 -7.09 -11.87
C CYS A 107 -12.61 -7.79 -10.84
N GLY A 108 -12.56 -7.42 -9.56
CA GLY A 108 -13.36 -8.09 -8.52
C GLY A 108 -12.81 -9.43 -8.05
N LYS A 109 -11.54 -9.72 -8.34
CA LYS A 109 -10.88 -10.90 -7.77
C LYS A 109 -10.25 -10.50 -6.45
N LEU A 110 -10.38 -11.39 -5.47
CA LEU A 110 -9.59 -11.33 -4.25
C LEU A 110 -8.38 -12.23 -4.44
N GLU A 111 -7.21 -11.68 -4.15
CA GLU A 111 -5.93 -12.32 -4.40
C GLU A 111 -5.09 -12.22 -3.13
N LYS A 112 -4.40 -13.32 -2.81
CA LYS A 112 -3.44 -13.39 -1.71
C LYS A 112 -2.06 -13.63 -2.29
N PHE A 113 -1.10 -12.80 -1.92
CA PHE A 113 0.30 -12.92 -2.33
C PHE A 113 1.19 -13.21 -1.12
N ASN A 114 2.33 -13.85 -1.32
CA ASN A 114 3.38 -13.87 -0.30
C ASN A 114 4.25 -12.60 -0.35
N ASP A 115 5.25 -12.55 0.52
CA ASP A 115 6.24 -11.47 0.61
C ASP A 115 7.13 -11.32 -0.64
N LYS A 116 7.25 -12.39 -1.44
CA LYS A 116 7.94 -12.39 -2.74
C LYS A 116 7.04 -11.95 -3.91
N GLY A 117 5.76 -11.66 -3.65
CA GLY A 117 4.78 -11.29 -4.67
C GLY A 117 4.25 -12.46 -5.50
N GLU A 118 4.42 -13.70 -5.02
CA GLU A 118 3.88 -14.89 -5.65
C GLU A 118 2.42 -15.09 -5.22
N LEU A 119 1.54 -15.39 -6.19
CA LEU A 119 0.12 -15.62 -5.92
C LEU A 119 -0.06 -16.95 -5.17
N LEU A 120 -0.63 -16.88 -3.96
CA LEU A 120 -0.94 -18.03 -3.11
C LEU A 120 -2.37 -18.52 -3.31
N GLU A 121 -3.33 -17.58 -3.28
CA GLU A 121 -4.76 -17.90 -3.32
C GLU A 121 -5.50 -16.88 -4.19
N LYS A 122 -6.57 -17.34 -4.84
CA LYS A 122 -7.41 -16.50 -5.69
C LYS A 122 -8.87 -16.90 -5.57
N LEU A 123 -9.71 -15.92 -5.26
CA LEU A 123 -11.16 -16.05 -5.25
C LEU A 123 -11.76 -15.12 -6.30
N ILE A 124 -12.65 -15.66 -7.12
CA ILE A 124 -13.31 -14.93 -8.20
C ILE A 124 -14.76 -14.72 -7.80
N TYR A 125 -15.16 -13.47 -7.55
CA TYR A 125 -16.53 -13.12 -7.20
C TYR A 125 -17.23 -12.47 -8.39
N GLY A 126 -18.04 -13.25 -9.13
CA GLY A 126 -18.94 -12.75 -10.19
C GLY A 126 -18.32 -12.48 -11.58
N ARG A 127 -19.15 -12.57 -12.63
CA ARG A 127 -18.78 -12.21 -14.01
C ARG A 127 -18.76 -10.68 -14.15
N SER A 128 -17.55 -10.11 -14.22
CA SER A 128 -17.23 -8.82 -14.83
C SER A 128 -18.26 -7.69 -14.66
N GLN A 129 -18.41 -7.18 -13.44
CA GLN A 129 -18.65 -5.75 -13.27
C GLN A 129 -17.58 -5.28 -12.31
N GLY A 130 -16.65 -4.46 -12.83
CA GLY A 130 -15.48 -4.00 -12.08
C GLY A 130 -15.93 -3.43 -10.74
N PHE A 131 -15.42 -3.98 -9.65
CA PHE A 131 -15.63 -3.37 -8.36
C PHE A 131 -14.82 -2.08 -8.38
N TYR A 132 -15.52 -0.94 -8.39
CA TYR A 132 -14.91 0.33 -8.02
C TYR A 132 -14.56 0.26 -6.54
N THR A 133 -13.49 -0.45 -6.18
CA THR A 133 -12.75 -0.09 -4.98
C THR A 133 -11.88 1.11 -5.35
N THR A 134 -12.51 2.21 -5.77
CA THR A 134 -11.95 3.52 -5.47
C THR A 134 -11.83 3.52 -3.95
N ASN A 135 -10.64 3.81 -3.44
CA ASN A 135 -10.28 3.70 -2.04
C ASN A 135 -11.15 4.60 -1.13
N LEU A 136 -12.42 4.25 -0.93
CA LEU A 136 -13.22 4.64 0.23
C LEU A 136 -12.87 3.69 1.39
N GLN A 137 -11.57 3.53 1.64
CA GLN A 137 -11.11 3.08 2.95
C GLN A 137 -11.01 4.32 3.84
N SER A 138 -12.15 4.84 4.29
CA SER A 138 -12.17 5.64 5.51
C SER A 138 -12.00 4.68 6.69
N SER A 139 -10.74 4.38 7.03
CA SER A 139 -10.47 3.76 8.32
C SER A 139 -10.26 4.87 9.35
N ILE A 140 -11.12 4.90 10.37
CA ILE A 140 -10.93 5.78 11.52
C ILE A 140 -9.81 5.14 12.34
N TYR A 141 -8.60 5.69 12.23
CA TYR A 141 -7.53 5.37 13.18
C TYR A 141 -7.85 6.08 14.50
N ARG A 142 -8.31 5.32 15.48
CA ARG A 142 -8.41 5.78 16.87
C ARG A 142 -7.16 5.28 17.58
N GLU A 143 -6.30 6.20 18.03
CA GLU A 143 -5.18 5.84 18.90
C GLU A 143 -5.71 5.07 20.11
N SER A 144 -5.23 3.84 20.27
CA SER A 144 -5.43 3.06 21.48
C SER A 144 -4.19 3.27 22.36
N LEU A 145 -4.38 3.74 23.59
CA LEU A 145 -3.32 3.84 24.60
C LEU A 145 -2.88 2.46 25.13
N LEU A 146 -3.38 1.38 24.53
CA LEU A 146 -2.97 0.02 24.84
C LEU A 146 -1.87 -0.39 23.87
N SER A 147 -0.72 -0.76 24.42
CA SER A 147 0.34 -1.43 23.68
C SER A 147 -0.24 -2.66 22.97
N LEU A 148 -0.05 -2.74 21.65
CA LEU A 148 -0.31 -3.97 20.91
C LEU A 148 0.51 -5.10 21.56
N PRO A 149 -0.07 -6.28 21.81
CA PRO A 149 0.68 -7.38 22.36
C PRO A 149 1.80 -7.72 21.37
N SER A 150 3.04 -7.41 21.75
CA SER A 150 4.21 -7.93 21.09
C SER A 150 4.07 -9.45 21.14
N VAL A 151 3.93 -10.08 19.98
CA VAL A 151 4.08 -11.52 19.86
C VAL A 151 5.55 -11.81 20.16
N CYS A 152 5.87 -11.95 21.44
CA CYS A 152 7.10 -12.59 21.87
C CYS A 152 7.03 -14.01 21.34
N ARG A 153 7.88 -14.33 20.36
CA ARG A 153 8.20 -15.71 20.01
C ARG A 153 8.68 -16.37 21.30
N GLN A 154 7.82 -17.17 21.94
CA GLN A 154 8.28 -18.10 22.95
C GLN A 154 9.13 -19.14 22.22
N THR A 155 10.44 -19.05 22.40
CA THR A 155 11.35 -20.18 22.22
C THR A 155 10.84 -21.29 23.14
N ARG A 156 10.42 -22.40 22.54
CA ARG A 156 10.15 -23.63 23.28
C ARG A 156 11.49 -24.11 23.82
N ASP A 157 11.67 -24.07 25.13
CA ASP A 157 12.68 -24.88 25.77
C ASP A 157 12.31 -26.35 25.58
N VAL A 158 13.31 -27.11 25.15
CA VAL A 158 13.27 -28.56 24.96
C VAL A 158 13.27 -29.20 26.34
N GLN A 159 12.34 -30.13 26.56
CA GLN A 159 12.48 -31.18 27.56
C GLN A 159 12.03 -32.51 26.97
#